data_AF-A0A2N5KUR1-F1
#
_entry.id   AF-A0A2N5KUR1-F1
#
_cell.length_a   1.000
_cell.length_b   1.000
_cell.length_c   1.000
_cell.angle_alpha   90.00
_cell.angle_beta   90.00
_cell.angle_gamma   90.00
#
_symmetry.space_group_name_H-M   'P 1'
#
loop_
_entity.id
_entity.type
_entity.pdbx_description
1 polymer ?
#
loop_
_entity_poly.entity_id
_entity_poly.type
_entity_poly.pdbx_seq_one_letter_code
_entity_poly.pdbx_strand_id
1 'polypeptide(L)'
;MAVDTTIPKTTRLQRGTRLFQERGHEITRTTGGTYRVPSCSGEASYHVYLGEVTCCSCPDHRRAKASGEFCKHVHAAAIVAAKRRAARRRDAS
;
A
#
# COMPACT_ATOMS: atom_id res chain seq x y z
N MET A 1 -23.40 -32.38 9.90
CA MET A 1 -22.69 -31.73 8.77
C MET A 1 -21.95 -30.53 9.33
N ALA A 2 -20.61 -30.60 9.43
CA ALA A 2 -19.82 -29.47 9.92
C ALA A 2 -19.72 -28.43 8.80
N VAL A 3 -20.20 -27.22 9.07
CA VAL A 3 -20.04 -26.09 8.16
C VAL A 3 -18.58 -25.65 8.23
N ASP A 4 -17.85 -25.87 7.14
CA ASP A 4 -16.51 -25.32 6.94
C ASP A 4 -16.65 -23.80 6.77
N THR A 5 -16.62 -23.06 7.88
CA THR A 5 -16.59 -21.60 7.91
C THR A 5 -15.19 -21.13 7.53
N THR A 6 -14.80 -21.35 6.28
CA THR A 6 -13.58 -20.75 5.72
C THR A 6 -13.79 -19.25 5.55
N ILE A 7 -13.35 -18.48 6.56
CA ILE A 7 -13.29 -17.02 6.44
C ILE A 7 -12.38 -16.70 5.24
N PRO A 8 -12.88 -16.02 4.19
CA PRO A 8 -12.08 -15.74 3.01
C PRO A 8 -10.88 -14.88 3.41
N LYS A 9 -9.67 -15.38 3.15
CA LYS A 9 -8.44 -14.63 3.40
C LYS A 9 -8.43 -13.39 2.52
N THR A 10 -8.49 -12.20 3.13
CA THR A 10 -8.37 -10.94 2.40
C THR A 10 -7.05 -10.85 1.65
N THR A 11 -7.10 -10.45 0.38
CA THR A 11 -5.90 -10.34 -0.47
C THR A 11 -5.02 -9.16 -0.04
N ARG A 12 -3.74 -9.17 -0.41
CA ARG A 12 -2.82 -8.04 -0.12
C ARG A 12 -3.30 -6.73 -0.77
N LEU A 13 -3.90 -6.83 -1.96
CA LEU A 13 -4.56 -5.72 -2.64
C LEU A 13 -5.73 -5.17 -1.82
N GLN A 14 -6.67 -6.01 -1.39
CA GLN A 14 -7.82 -5.59 -0.57
C GLN A 14 -7.37 -4.91 0.73
N ARG A 15 -6.36 -5.48 1.40
CA ARG A 15 -5.77 -4.89 2.61
C ARG A 15 -5.09 -3.55 2.33
N GLY A 16 -4.49 -3.38 1.16
CA GLY A 16 -3.89 -2.11 0.73
C GLY A 16 -4.94 -1.04 0.43
N THR A 17 -6.03 -1.40 -0.26
CA THR A 17 -7.18 -0.52 -0.48
C THR A 17 -7.79 -0.07 0.84
N ARG A 18 -8.00 -1.01 1.77
CA ARG A 18 -8.51 -0.71 3.11
C ARG A 18 -7.59 0.23 3.89
N LEU A 19 -6.28 -0.02 3.88
CA LEU A 19 -5.30 0.86 4.52
C LEU A 19 -5.34 2.28 3.95
N PHE A 20 -5.50 2.43 2.63
CA PHE A 20 -5.66 3.74 2.02
C PHE A 20 -6.98 4.42 2.44
N GLN A 21 -8.09 3.67 2.52
CA GLN A 21 -9.37 4.23 2.94
C GLN A 21 -9.32 4.74 4.38
N GLU A 22 -8.77 3.94 5.29
CA GLU A 22 -8.71 4.28 6.72
C GLU A 22 -7.66 5.36 7.01
N ARG A 23 -6.50 5.30 6.33
CA ARG A 23 -5.30 6.05 6.75
C ARG A 23 -4.53 6.69 5.61
N GLY A 24 -5.14 6.79 4.43
CA GLY A 24 -4.50 7.38 3.25
C GLY A 24 -4.09 8.84 3.42
N HIS A 25 -4.76 9.56 4.32
CA HIS A 25 -4.44 10.93 4.69
C HIS A 25 -3.11 11.07 5.44
N GLU A 26 -2.63 10.00 6.10
CA GLU A 26 -1.34 9.97 6.80
C GLU A 26 -0.17 9.60 5.89
N ILE A 27 -0.46 9.12 4.67
CA ILE A 27 0.58 8.71 3.72
C ILE A 27 1.25 9.94 3.11
N THR A 28 2.51 10.12 3.46
CA THR A 28 3.33 11.26 3.04
C THR A 28 4.35 10.85 2.00
N ARG A 29 4.54 11.67 0.96
CA ARG A 29 5.65 11.49 0.01
C ARG A 29 6.87 12.18 0.63
N THR A 30 8.00 11.50 0.67
CA THR A 30 9.26 12.07 1.17
C THR A 30 10.06 12.63 -0.01
N THR A 31 10.94 11.85 -0.61
CA THR A 31 11.80 12.24 -1.74
C THR A 31 11.94 11.11 -2.76
N GLY A 32 12.30 11.43 -4.00
CA GLY A 32 12.66 10.42 -5.01
C GLY A 32 11.56 9.44 -5.43
N GLY A 33 10.29 9.69 -5.09
CA GLY A 33 9.21 8.69 -5.30
C GLY A 33 9.02 7.72 -4.13
N THR A 34 9.64 8.02 -2.99
CA THR A 34 9.44 7.34 -1.71
C THR A 34 8.23 7.91 -0.97
N TYR A 35 7.51 7.01 -0.30
CA TYR A 35 6.35 7.28 0.53
C TYR A 35 6.57 6.69 1.91
N ARG A 36 6.21 7.44 2.94
CA ARG A 36 6.07 6.93 4.30
C ARG A 36 4.61 6.52 4.50
N VAL A 37 4.40 5.23 4.74
CA VAL A 37 3.08 4.60 4.86
C VAL A 37 2.91 4.04 6.25
N PRO A 38 1.84 4.35 6.98
CA PRO A 38 1.62 3.77 8.30
C PRO A 38 1.28 2.27 8.20
N SER A 39 1.56 1.56 9.29
CA SER A 39 1.03 0.22 9.55
C SER A 39 -0.50 0.25 9.66
N CYS A 40 -1.16 -0.91 9.77
CA CYS A 40 -2.61 -0.92 10.06
C CYS A 40 -2.92 -0.45 11.49
N SER A 41 -2.04 -0.72 12.48
CA SER A 41 -2.25 -0.31 13.88
C SER A 41 -1.84 1.14 14.16
N GLY A 42 -0.88 1.69 13.42
CA GLY A 42 -0.38 3.07 13.62
C GLY A 42 0.86 3.19 14.46
N GLU A 43 1.27 2.09 15.08
CA GLU A 43 2.45 2.05 15.93
C GLU A 43 3.75 2.10 15.12
N ALA A 44 3.70 1.73 13.84
CA ALA A 44 4.85 1.74 12.94
C ALA A 44 4.53 2.44 11.60
N SER A 45 5.59 2.89 10.92
CA SER A 45 5.56 3.37 9.53
C SER A 45 6.63 2.68 8.70
N TYR A 46 6.37 2.50 7.41
CA TYR A 46 7.27 1.84 6.46
C TYR A 46 7.56 2.75 5.27
N HIS A 47 8.77 2.65 4.74
CA HIS A 47 9.16 3.33 3.52
C HIS A 47 8.79 2.47 2.32
N VAL A 48 8.09 3.07 1.36
CA VAL A 48 7.71 2.46 0.09
C VAL A 48 8.32 3.28 -1.03
N TYR A 49 9.17 2.66 -1.83
CA TYR A 49 9.73 3.26 -3.02
C TYR A 49 8.95 2.80 -4.25
N LEU A 50 8.38 3.75 -5.00
CA LEU A 50 7.62 3.52 -6.23
C LEU A 50 8.39 4.04 -7.46
N GLY A 51 9.63 3.59 -7.63
CA GLY A 51 10.46 3.83 -8.82
C GLY A 51 10.55 2.60 -9.72
N GLU A 52 11.68 2.46 -10.41
CA GLU A 52 11.93 1.34 -11.33
C GLU A 52 11.82 -0.02 -10.63
N VAL A 53 12.44 -0.14 -9.46
CA VAL A 53 12.33 -1.33 -8.61
C VAL A 53 11.45 -1.00 -7.41
N THR A 54 10.22 -1.50 -7.42
CA THR A 54 9.28 -1.27 -6.31
C THR A 54 9.73 -2.02 -5.06
N CYS A 55 9.89 -1.31 -3.95
CA CYS A 55 10.39 -1.87 -2.69
C CYS A 55 9.60 -1.33 -1.48
N CYS A 56 9.49 -2.15 -0.43
CA CYS A 56 8.92 -1.72 0.84
C CYS A 56 9.72 -2.27 2.02
N SER A 57 9.96 -1.43 3.04
CA SER A 57 10.69 -1.81 4.25
C SER A 57 9.87 -2.67 5.23
N CYS A 58 8.64 -3.05 4.90
CA CYS A 58 7.82 -3.86 5.81
C CYS A 58 8.21 -5.35 5.76
N PRO A 59 8.05 -6.10 6.88
CA PRO A 59 8.36 -7.54 6.91
C PRO A 59 7.57 -8.35 5.88
N ASP A 60 6.34 -7.93 5.58
CA ASP A 60 5.46 -8.62 4.63
C ASP A 60 5.91 -8.48 3.17
N HIS A 61 6.78 -7.52 2.85
CA HIS A 61 7.27 -7.30 1.49
C HIS A 61 8.02 -8.52 0.96
N ARG A 62 8.90 -9.11 1.79
CA ARG A 62 9.69 -10.30 1.41
C ARG A 62 8.79 -11.47 1.04
N ARG A 63 7.74 -11.71 1.84
CA ARG A 63 6.77 -12.79 1.61
C ARG A 63 5.92 -12.53 0.37
N ALA A 64 5.46 -11.29 0.18
CA ALA A 64 4.71 -10.93 -1.01
C ALA A 64 5.54 -11.12 -2.29
N LYS A 65 6.80 -10.65 -2.28
CA LYS A 65 7.73 -10.77 -3.41
C LYS A 65 8.00 -12.21 -3.80
N ALA A 66 8.14 -13.13 -2.83
CA ALA A 66 8.32 -14.55 -3.10
C ALA A 66 7.15 -15.19 -3.87
N SER A 67 5.95 -14.62 -3.75
CA SER A 67 4.75 -15.03 -4.49
C SER A 67 4.47 -14.18 -5.73
N GLY A 68 5.39 -13.29 -6.14
CA GLY A 68 5.17 -12.35 -7.24
C GLY A 68 4.17 -11.23 -6.94
N GLU A 69 3.79 -11.04 -5.67
CA GLU A 69 2.83 -10.02 -5.24
C GLU A 69 3.51 -8.82 -4.56
N PHE A 70 2.73 -7.74 -4.40
CA PHE A 70 3.10 -6.60 -3.58
C PHE A 70 2.46 -6.65 -2.20
N CYS A 71 3.15 -6.09 -1.19
CA CYS A 71 2.56 -5.95 0.13
C CYS A 71 1.48 -4.85 0.14
N LYS A 72 0.61 -4.88 1.14
CA LYS A 72 -0.47 -3.89 1.29
C LYS A 72 0.01 -2.42 1.29
N HIS A 73 1.20 -2.14 1.79
CA HIS A 73 1.74 -0.78 1.85
C HIS A 73 2.10 -0.24 0.46
N VAL A 74 2.60 -1.11 -0.43
CA VAL A 74 2.85 -0.75 -1.83
C VAL A 74 1.55 -0.38 -2.53
N HIS A 75 0.50 -1.19 -2.35
CA HIS A 75 -0.82 -0.89 -2.91
C HIS A 75 -1.38 0.45 -2.38
N ALA A 76 -1.32 0.68 -1.07
CA ALA A 76 -1.79 1.94 -0.49
C ALA A 76 -1.00 3.16 -1.01
N ALA A 77 0.33 3.06 -1.10
CA ALA A 77 1.17 4.11 -1.67
C ALA A 77 0.86 4.35 -3.16
N ALA A 78 0.64 3.29 -3.93
CA ALA A 78 0.32 3.38 -5.36
C ALA A 78 -0.99 4.15 -5.60
N ILE A 79 -2.01 3.93 -4.77
CA ILE A 79 -3.27 4.69 -4.83
C ILE A 79 -3.02 6.17 -4.56
N VAL A 80 -2.25 6.52 -3.52
CA VAL A 80 -1.90 7.93 -3.22
C VAL A 80 -1.12 8.55 -4.38
N ALA A 81 -0.16 7.83 -4.94
CA ALA A 81 0.63 8.29 -6.08
C ALA A 81 -0.26 8.55 -7.31
N ALA A 82 -1.18 7.65 -7.63
CA ALA A 82 -2.13 7.80 -8.71
C ALA A 82 -3.06 9.01 -8.51
N LYS A 83 -3.65 9.17 -7.32
CA LYS A 83 -4.49 10.32 -7.00
C LYS A 83 -3.75 11.65 -7.15
N ARG A 84 -2.52 11.73 -6.65
CA ARG A 84 -1.68 12.94 -6.80
C ARG A 84 -1.32 13.23 -8.25
N ARG A 85 -1.07 12.20 -9.08
CA ARG A 85 -0.85 12.37 -10.53
C ARG A 85 -2.10 12.90 -11.22
N ALA A 86 -3.28 12.37 -10.86
CA ALA A 86 -4.55 12.82 -11.43
C ALA A 86 -4.85 14.28 -11.06
N ALA A 87 -4.65 14.69 -9.80
CA ALA A 87 -4.82 16.07 -9.37
C ALA A 87 -3.96 17.04 -10.20
N ARG A 88 -2.66 16.75 -10.33
CA ARG A 88 -1.74 17.58 -11.14
C ARG A 88 -2.15 17.72 -12.61
N ARG A 89 -2.81 16.70 -13.18
CA ARG A 89 -3.32 16.77 -14.56
C ARG A 89 -4.53 17.69 -14.67
N ARG A 90 -5.39 17.72 -13.64
CA ARG A 90 -6.55 18.61 -13.59
C ARG A 90 -6.16 20.06 -13.41
N ASP A 91 -5.15 20.33 -12.57
CA ASP A 91 -4.66 21.70 -12.32
C ASP A 91 -3.93 22.31 -13.53
N ALA A 92 -3.55 21.48 -14.50
CA ALA A 92 -2.83 21.88 -15.71
C ALA A 92 -3.74 21.99 -16.96
N SER A 93 -5.05 21.73 -16.80
CA SER A 93 -6.07 21.85 -17.87
C SER A 93 -6.87 23.14 -17.68
#